data_AF-A0A3S7UTW9-F1
#
_entry.id   AF-A0A3S7UTW9-F1
#
_cell.length_a   1.000
_cell.length_b   1.000
_cell.length_c   1.000
_cell.angle_alpha   90.00
_cell.angle_beta   90.00
_cell.angle_gamma   90.00
#
_symmetry.space_group_name_H-M   'P 1'
#
loop_
_entity.id
_entity.type
_entity.pdbx_description
1 polymer ?
#
loop_
_entity_poly.entity_id
_entity_poly.type
_entity_poly.pdbx_seq_one_letter_code
_entity_poly.pdbx_strand_id
1 'polypeptide(L)'
;MNDAVVVGGGLAGAAVALLLSQAGREVTLIEREASPADKVCGEFLSREAALYLASFGLDLRALGAVPIEAVRLVERDRVAAAA
;
A
#
# COMPACT_ATOMS: atom_id res chain seq x y z
N MET A 1 -17.94 14.83 17.40
CA MET A 1 -17.09 14.17 18.43
C MET A 1 -16.63 12.95 17.71
N ASN A 2 -15.34 12.86 17.36
CA ASN A 2 -14.88 11.86 16.41
C ASN A 2 -15.18 10.43 16.88
N ASP A 3 -15.69 9.62 15.96
CA ASP A 3 -15.97 8.20 16.18
C ASP A 3 -14.67 7.39 16.30
N ALA A 4 -13.58 7.86 15.67
CA ALA A 4 -12.28 7.20 15.69
C ALA A 4 -11.09 8.19 15.58
N VAL A 5 -9.97 7.81 16.18
CA VAL A 5 -8.67 8.47 16.02
C VAL A 5 -7.66 7.45 15.49
N VAL A 6 -6.99 7.79 14.39
CA VAL A 6 -5.92 7.00 13.77
C VAL A 6 -4.59 7.71 14.01
N VAL A 7 -3.64 7.01 14.62
CA VAL A 7 -2.29 7.55 14.90
C VAL A 7 -1.30 6.92 13.92
N GLY A 8 -0.72 7.76 13.05
CA GLY A 8 0.18 7.39 11.97
C GLY A 8 -0.50 7.45 10.59
N GLY A 9 0.05 8.26 9.69
CA GLY A 9 -0.38 8.46 8.30
C GLY A 9 0.36 7.60 7.28
N GLY A 10 0.99 6.51 7.70
CA GLY A 10 1.52 5.50 6.78
C GLY A 10 0.42 4.72 6.05
N LEU A 11 0.80 3.78 5.18
CA LEU A 11 -0.15 3.00 4.35
C LEU A 11 -1.33 2.41 5.13
N ALA A 12 -1.06 1.75 6.26
CA ALA A 12 -2.12 1.13 7.06
C ALA A 12 -3.06 2.16 7.70
N GLY A 13 -2.51 3.25 8.25
CA GLY A 13 -3.31 4.29 8.90
C GLY A 13 -4.15 5.08 7.91
N ALA A 14 -3.58 5.45 6.76
CA ALA A 14 -4.31 6.08 5.67
C ALA A 14 -5.43 5.18 5.14
N ALA A 15 -5.15 3.89 4.92
CA ALA A 15 -6.15 2.92 4.46
C ALA A 15 -7.31 2.75 5.46
N VAL A 16 -7.02 2.63 6.75
CA VAL A 16 -8.07 2.49 7.79
C VAL A 16 -8.89 3.77 7.92
N ALA A 17 -8.26 4.94 7.90
CA ALA A 17 -8.97 6.21 7.96
C ALA A 17 -9.91 6.39 6.74
N LEU A 18 -9.45 6.02 5.54
CA LEU A 18 -10.26 6.01 4.33
C LEU A 18 -11.46 5.07 4.46
N LEU A 19 -11.23 3.81 4.87
CA LEU A 19 -12.29 2.81 5.01
C LEU A 19 -13.34 3.21 6.05
N LEU A 20 -12.92 3.75 7.20
CA LEU A 20 -13.82 4.26 8.23
C LEU A 20 -14.62 5.46 7.73
N SER A 21 -13.98 6.38 7.00
CA SER A 21 -14.65 7.53 6.40
C SER A 21 -15.70 7.10 5.35
N GLN A 22 -15.37 6.13 4.50
CA GLN A 22 -16.32 5.54 3.53
C GLN A 22 -17.50 4.84 4.22
N ALA A 23 -17.29 4.31 5.43
CA ALA A 23 -18.34 3.75 6.28
C ALA A 23 -19.17 4.81 7.04
N GLY A 24 -18.97 6.10 6.76
CA GLY A 24 -19.73 7.21 7.35
C GLY A 24 -19.28 7.62 8.76
N ARG A 25 -18.06 7.27 9.17
CA ARG A 25 -17.51 7.64 10.50
C ARG A 25 -16.77 8.97 10.46
N GLU A 26 -16.86 9.72 11.57
CA GLU A 26 -16.03 10.91 11.80
C GLU A 26 -14.63 10.48 12.29
N VAL A 27 -13.60 10.62 11.44
CA VAL A 27 -12.24 10.13 11.73
C VAL A 27 -11.25 11.28 11.82
N THR A 28 -10.43 11.30 12.87
CA THR A 28 -9.22 12.15 12.94
C THR A 28 -7.98 11.31 12.72
N LEU A 29 -7.18 11.65 11.70
CA LEU A 29 -5.86 11.05 11.49
C LEU A 29 -4.78 12.03 11.94
N ILE A 30 -3.82 11.55 12.72
CA ILE A 30 -2.69 12.32 13.22
C ILE A 30 -1.40 11.68 12.69
N GLU A 31 -0.61 12.44 11.95
CA GLU A 31 0.72 12.06 11.48
C GLU A 31 1.74 13.09 11.98
N ARG A 32 2.94 12.62 12.31
CA ARG A 32 4.05 13.46 12.80
C ARG A 32 4.64 14.29 11.66
N GLU A 33 4.83 13.69 10.49
CA GLU A 33 5.46 14.34 9.34
C GLU A 33 4.43 14.95 8.37
N ALA A 34 4.70 16.16 7.87
CA ALA A 34 3.83 16.81 6.90
C ALA A 34 3.95 16.22 5.47
N SER A 35 5.03 15.49 5.20
CA SER A 35 5.35 14.92 3.90
C SER A 35 5.69 13.43 4.02
N PRO A 36 5.48 12.62 2.96
CA PRO A 36 5.95 11.25 2.93
C PRO A 36 7.47 11.19 3.15
N ALA A 37 7.91 10.22 3.95
CA ALA A 37 9.33 9.92 4.11
C ALA A 37 9.73 8.81 3.12
N ASP A 38 10.88 8.97 2.48
CA ASP A 38 11.50 7.89 1.70
C ASP A 38 11.89 6.75 2.64
N LYS A 39 11.38 5.56 2.35
CA LYS A 39 11.64 4.34 3.11
C LYS A 39 12.19 3.28 2.17
N VAL A 40 13.19 2.55 2.64
CA VAL A 40 13.78 1.42 1.91
C VAL A 40 12.78 0.25 1.77
N CYS A 41 11.79 0.16 2.66
CA CYS A 41 10.76 -0.87 2.60
C CYS A 41 9.50 -0.40 1.86
N GLY A 42 8.85 -1.32 1.14
CA GLY A 42 7.56 -1.07 0.48
C GLY A 42 7.60 -0.92 -1.05
N GLU A 43 8.75 -1.17 -1.69
CA GLU A 43 8.90 -1.06 -3.15
C GLU A 43 8.28 -2.23 -3.94
N PHE A 44 8.00 -3.36 -3.26
CA PHE A 44 7.30 -4.50 -3.84
C PHE A 44 5.84 -4.54 -3.37
N LEU A 45 4.91 -4.55 -4.32
CA LEU A 45 3.50 -4.77 -4.08
C LEU A 45 3.13 -6.18 -4.54
N SER A 46 2.57 -6.98 -3.63
CA SER A 46 1.95 -8.24 -4.04
C SER A 46 0.72 -7.97 -4.91
N ARG A 47 0.23 -8.99 -5.62
CA ARG A 47 -0.99 -8.88 -6.42
C ARG A 47 -2.19 -8.46 -5.57
N GLU A 48 -2.29 -8.98 -4.35
CA GLU A 48 -3.34 -8.64 -3.39
C GLU A 48 -3.24 -7.18 -2.94
N ALA A 49 -2.04 -6.72 -2.60
CA ALA A 49 -1.82 -5.33 -2.22
C ALA A 49 -2.20 -4.38 -3.36
N ALA A 50 -1.84 -4.72 -4.60
CA ALA A 50 -2.20 -3.94 -5.78
C ALA A 50 -3.73 -3.85 -5.98
N LEU A 51 -4.46 -4.96 -5.77
CA LEU A 51 -5.92 -4.98 -5.85
C LEU A 51 -6.58 -4.13 -4.76
N TYR A 52 -6.05 -4.15 -3.53
CA TYR A 52 -6.55 -3.29 -2.45
C TYR A 52 -6.31 -1.80 -2.74
N LEU A 53 -5.13 -1.45 -3.24
CA LEU A 53 -4.85 -0.05 -3.58
C LEU A 53 -5.73 0.43 -4.75
N ALA A 54 -6.01 -0.44 -5.73
CA ALA A 54 -6.94 -0.15 -6.81
C ALA A 54 -8.38 0.05 -6.29
N SER A 55 -8.82 -0.70 -5.26
CA SER A 55 -10.15 -0.50 -4.67
C SER A 55 -10.28 0.83 -3.91
N PHE A 56 -9.16 1.46 -3.53
CA PHE A 56 -9.11 2.84 -3.04
C PHE A 56 -9.09 3.90 -4.14
N GLY A 57 -9.19 3.49 -5.41
CA GLY A 57 -9.19 4.39 -6.57
C GLY A 57 -7.79 4.83 -7.01
N LEU A 58 -6.72 4.15 -6.58
CA LEU A 58 -5.36 4.47 -7.00
C LEU A 58 -5.02 3.77 -8.31
N ASP A 59 -4.58 4.53 -9.30
CA ASP A 59 -3.96 4.01 -10.51
C ASP A 59 -2.46 3.83 -10.29
N LEU A 60 -2.06 2.59 -9.98
CA LEU A 60 -0.66 2.27 -9.71
C LEU A 60 0.25 2.51 -10.91
N ARG A 61 -0.22 2.34 -12.15
CA ARG A 61 0.60 2.59 -13.34
C ARG A 61 0.84 4.08 -13.51
N ALA A 62 -0.19 4.91 -13.31
CA ALA A 62 -0.05 6.37 -13.32
C ALA A 62 0.89 6.88 -12.21
N LEU A 63 0.96 6.16 -11.08
CA LEU A 63 1.88 6.43 -9.98
C LEU A 63 3.31 5.88 -10.21
N GLY A 64 3.59 5.27 -11.37
CA GLY A 64 4.92 4.79 -11.75
C GLY A 64 5.22 3.35 -11.36
N ALA A 65 4.23 2.55 -10.93
CA ALA A 65 4.43 1.14 -10.64
C ALA A 65 4.79 0.35 -11.91
N VAL A 66 5.79 -0.52 -11.79
CA VAL A 66 6.24 -1.39 -12.87
C VAL A 66 5.69 -2.80 -12.63
N PRO A 67 4.96 -3.41 -13.59
CA PRO A 67 4.47 -4.78 -13.45
C PRO A 67 5.61 -5.78 -13.28
N ILE A 68 5.43 -6.73 -12.36
CA ILE A 68 6.31 -7.89 -12.20
C ILE A 68 5.56 -9.08 -12.79
N GLU A 69 6.03 -9.56 -13.93
CA GLU A 69 5.38 -10.60 -14.75
C GLU A 69 6.09 -11.95 -14.67
N ALA A 70 7.16 -12.05 -13.88
CA ALA A 70 7.90 -13.29 -13.72
C ALA A 70 8.66 -13.34 -12.40
N VAL A 71 8.86 -14.56 -11.91
CA VAL A 71 9.70 -14.89 -10.76
C VAL A 71 10.72 -15.95 -11.17
N ARG A 72 11.92 -15.85 -10.62
CA ARG A 72 12.99 -16.84 -10.81
C ARG A 72 13.59 -17.24 -9.46
N LEU A 73 13.60 -18.53 -9.19
CA LEU A 73 14.27 -19.13 -8.04
C LEU A 73 15.58 -19.76 -8.52
N VAL A 74 16.69 -19.37 -7.89
CA VAL A 74 18.05 -19.81 -8.26
C VAL A 74 18.68 -20.51 -7.06
N GLU A 75 19.08 -21.77 -7.26
CA GLU A 75 19.83 -22.57 -6.29
C GLU A 75 21.11 -23.09 -6.98
N ARG A 76 22.25 -22.41 -6.77
CA ARG A 76 23.52 -22.69 -7.48
C ARG A 76 23.30 -22.75 -9.00
N ASP A 77 23.38 -23.93 -9.58
CA ASP A 77 23.26 -24.19 -11.02
C ASP A 77 21.82 -24.52 -11.44
N ARG A 78 20.90 -24.61 -10.48
CA ARG A 78 19.49 -24.94 -10.70
C ARG A 78 18.66 -23.67 -10.78
N VAL A 79 17.83 -23.58 -11.80
CA VAL A 79 16.94 -22.45 -12.03
C VAL A 79 15.52 -22.94 -12.26
N ALA A 80 14.57 -22.42 -11.50
CA ALA A 80 13.14 -22.54 -11.77
C ALA A 80 12.56 -21.15 -12.03
N ALA A 81 11.74 -21.01 -13.06
CA ALA A 81 11.10 -19.74 -13.41
C ALA A 81 9.61 -19.94 -13.66
N ALA A 82 8.82 -18.94 -13.31
CA ALA A 82 7.40 -18.85 -13.61
C ALA A 82 7.08 -17.43 -14.08
N ALA A 83 6.12 -17.31 -15.00
CA ALA A 83 5.50 -16.04 -15.39
C ALA A 83 4.18 -15.87 -14.63
#